data_AF-A0A2T7G6J5-F1
#
_entry.id   AF-A0A2T7G6J5-F1
#
_cell.length_a   1.000
_cell.length_b   1.000
_cell.length_c   1.000
_cell.angle_alpha   90.00
_cell.angle_beta   90.00
_cell.angle_gamma   90.00
#
_symmetry.space_group_name_H-M   'P 1'
#
loop_
_entity.id
_entity.type
_entity.pdbx_description
1 polymer ?
#
loop_
_entity_poly.entity_id
_entity_poly.type
_entity_poly.pdbx_seq_one_letter_code
_entity_poly.pdbx_strand_id
1 'polypeptide(L)'
;MLAIYGPLQLILSIVYFVMIIHIIMSWLINFQVLNLRQPLVAQIWQGLNRLLEPIYQPIRNILPDTRPLDLAPLVALIVVISLRAYVLPVIFGFA
;
A
#
# COMPACT_ATOMS: atom_id res chain seq x y z
N MET A 1 13.45 -2.73 23.81
CA MET A 1 12.36 -3.17 22.92
C MET A 1 11.68 -2.00 22.22
N LEU A 2 11.25 -0.96 22.93
CA LEU A 2 10.58 0.22 22.35
C LEU A 2 11.38 0.97 21.26
N ALA A 3 12.70 1.06 21.41
CA ALA A 3 13.56 1.77 20.46
C ALA A 3 13.58 1.15 19.04
N ILE A 4 13.27 -0.14 18.91
CA ILE A 4 13.19 -0.85 17.61
C ILE A 4 11.73 -0.91 17.14
N TYR A 5 10.81 -1.22 18.07
CA TYR A 5 9.38 -1.30 17.79
C TYR A 5 8.82 0.02 17.24
N GLY A 6 9.17 1.16 17.84
CA GLY A 6 8.65 2.47 17.45
C GLY A 6 8.95 2.84 15.99
N PRO A 7 10.22 2.83 15.55
CA PRO A 7 10.57 3.11 14.16
C PRO A 7 9.91 2.14 13.16
N LEU A 8 9.84 0.85 13.46
CA LEU A 8 9.17 -0.13 12.58
C LEU A 8 7.68 0.15 12.45
N GLN A 9 7.01 0.45 13.57
CA GLN A 9 5.60 0.81 13.58
C GLN A 9 5.34 2.10 12.80
N LEU A 10 6.25 3.08 12.89
CA LEU A 10 6.19 4.33 12.14
C LEU A 10 6.32 4.09 10.64
N ILE A 11 7.30 3.28 10.21
CA ILE A 11 7.49 2.95 8.79
C ILE A 11 6.25 2.25 8.24
N LEU A 12 5.73 1.23 8.92
CA LEU A 12 4.52 0.54 8.48
C LEU A 12 3.28 1.46 8.48
N SER A 13 3.22 2.45 9.37
CA SER A 13 2.14 3.44 9.37
C SER A 13 2.23 4.38 8.16
N ILE A 14 3.43 4.78 7.78
CA ILE A 14 3.67 5.55 6.54
C ILE A 14 3.28 4.72 5.32
N VAL A 15 3.78 3.47 5.23
CA VAL A 15 3.45 2.57 4.12
C VAL A 15 1.93 2.39 4.02
N TYR A 16 1.26 2.09 5.14
CA TYR A 16 -0.20 1.99 5.20
C TYR A 16 -0.88 3.24 4.64
N PHE A 17 -0.47 4.44 5.08
CA PHE A 17 -1.07 5.69 4.63
C PHE A 17 -0.87 5.92 3.13
N VAL A 18 0.34 5.70 2.60
CA VAL A 18 0.65 5.82 1.17
C VAL A 18 -0.20 4.84 0.35
N MET A 19 -0.39 3.61 0.85
CA MET A 19 -1.24 2.62 0.20
C MET A 19 -2.72 3.03 0.18
N ILE A 20 -3.23 3.61 1.27
CA ILE A 20 -4.59 4.15 1.30
C ILE A 20 -4.76 5.26 0.26
N ILE A 21 -3.82 6.20 0.16
CA ILE A 21 -3.85 7.24 -0.89
C ILE A 21 -3.87 6.60 -2.28
N HIS A 22 -3.03 5.59 -2.51
CA HIS A 22 -2.97 4.90 -3.79
C HIS A 22 -4.29 4.21 -4.16
N ILE A 23 -4.93 3.51 -3.22
CA ILE A 23 -6.23 2.86 -3.43
C ILE A 23 -7.32 3.89 -3.73
N ILE A 24 -7.37 4.99 -2.97
CA ILE A 24 -8.33 6.08 -3.21
C ILE A 24 -8.10 6.69 -4.60
N MET A 25 -6.85 7.02 -4.95
CA MET A 25 -6.50 7.53 -6.28
C MET A 25 -6.91 6.56 -7.39
N SER A 26 -6.69 5.26 -7.20
CA SER A 26 -7.09 4.22 -8.15
C SER A 26 -8.61 4.25 -8.42
N TRP A 27 -9.42 4.32 -7.36
CA TRP A 27 -10.87 4.45 -7.50
C TRP A 27 -11.28 5.76 -8.16
N LEU A 28 -10.69 6.89 -7.74
CA LEU A 28 -11.00 8.20 -8.33
C LEU A 28 -10.69 8.24 -9.84
N ILE A 29 -9.59 7.62 -10.27
CA ILE A 29 -9.25 7.51 -11.70
C ILE A 29 -10.21 6.55 -12.40
N ASN A 30 -10.52 5.40 -11.81
CA ASN A 30 -11.40 4.39 -12.42
C ASN A 30 -12.82 4.95 -12.64
N PHE A 31 -13.37 5.62 -11.63
CA PHE A 31 -14.66 6.32 -11.69
C PHE A 31 -14.64 7.63 -12.49
N GLN A 32 -13.54 7.93 -13.21
CA GLN A 32 -13.38 9.14 -14.04
C GLN A 32 -13.53 10.46 -13.26
N VAL A 33 -13.35 10.45 -11.93
CA VAL A 33 -13.34 11.66 -11.09
C VAL A 33 -12.03 12.43 -11.28
N LEU A 34 -10.92 11.70 -11.39
CA LEU A 34 -9.60 12.26 -11.68
C LEU A 34 -9.13 11.87 -13.08
N ASN A 35 -8.58 12.83 -13.82
CA ASN A 35 -8.13 12.63 -15.19
C ASN A 35 -6.61 12.56 -15.28
N LEU A 36 -6.09 11.41 -15.71
CA LEU A 36 -4.65 11.20 -15.93
C LEU A 36 -4.04 12.05 -17.05
N ARG A 37 -4.85 12.74 -17.86
CA ARG A 37 -4.35 13.73 -18.84
C ARG A 37 -3.83 14.99 -18.18
N GLN A 38 -4.22 15.26 -16.93
CA GLN A 38 -3.71 16.39 -16.16
C GLN A 38 -2.30 16.07 -15.64
N PRO A 39 -1.26 16.88 -15.95
CA PRO A 39 0.13 16.57 -15.61
C PRO A 39 0.34 16.30 -14.12
N LEU A 40 -0.33 17.07 -13.24
CA LEU A 40 -0.21 16.91 -11.79
C LEU A 40 -0.73 15.55 -11.31
N VAL A 41 -1.93 15.15 -11.76
CA VAL A 41 -2.55 13.86 -11.40
C VAL A 41 -1.69 12.71 -11.90
N ALA A 42 -1.20 12.80 -13.15
CA ALA A 42 -0.32 11.81 -13.73
C ALA A 42 0.98 11.65 -12.96
N GLN A 43 1.61 12.76 -12.56
CA GLN A 43 2.85 12.75 -11.79
C GLN A 43 2.65 12.11 -10.40
N ILE A 44 1.59 12.48 -9.69
CA ILE A 44 1.25 11.87 -8.39
C ILE A 44 0.98 10.37 -8.57
N TRP A 45 0.17 10.00 -9.56
CA TRP A 45 -0.15 8.61 -9.84
C TRP A 45 1.10 7.78 -10.17
N GLN A 46 1.98 8.29 -11.03
CA GLN A 46 3.24 7.63 -11.38
C GLN A 46 4.19 7.57 -10.18
N GLY A 47 4.27 8.63 -9.37
CA GLY A 47 5.06 8.66 -8.15
C GLY A 47 4.61 7.59 -7.15
N LEU A 48 3.30 7.51 -6.88
CA LEU A 48 2.72 6.49 -6.01
C LEU A 48 2.98 5.08 -6.53
N ASN A 49 2.76 4.84 -7.83
CA ASN A 49 3.04 3.54 -8.43
C ASN A 49 4.50 3.16 -8.27
N ARG A 50 5.45 4.05 -8.63
CA ARG A 50 6.89 3.75 -8.51
C ARG A 50 7.33 3.46 -7.08
N LEU A 51 6.75 4.15 -6.10
CA LEU A 51 7.05 3.90 -4.68
C LEU A 51 6.50 2.56 -4.19
N LEU A 52 5.34 2.14 -4.69
CA LEU A 52 4.65 0.93 -4.24
C LEU A 52 4.96 -0.30 -5.08
N GLU A 53 5.46 -0.14 -6.30
CA GLU A 53 5.78 -1.23 -7.23
C GLU A 53 6.71 -2.30 -6.62
N PRO A 54 7.76 -1.97 -5.83
CA PRO A 54 8.59 -2.99 -5.20
C PRO A 54 7.81 -3.89 -4.22
N ILE A 55 6.72 -3.38 -3.64
CA ILE A 55 5.85 -4.11 -2.72
C ILE A 55 4.77 -4.87 -3.50
N TYR A 56 4.20 -4.24 -4.53
CA TYR A 56 3.06 -4.79 -5.27
C TYR A 56 3.48 -5.84 -6.29
N GLN A 57 4.63 -5.68 -6.95
CA GLN A 57 5.06 -6.59 -8.01
C GLN A 57 5.27 -8.04 -7.53
N PRO A 58 5.91 -8.30 -6.37
CA PRO A 58 5.97 -9.66 -5.83
C PRO A 58 4.59 -10.26 -5.55
N ILE A 59 3.65 -9.44 -5.08
CA ILE A 59 2.29 -9.87 -4.76
C ILE A 59 1.52 -10.20 -6.04
N ARG A 60 1.63 -9.36 -7.08
CA ARG A 60 1.04 -9.60 -8.40
C ARG A 60 1.53 -10.91 -9.02
N ASN A 61 2.80 -11.27 -8.83
CA ASN A 61 3.35 -12.52 -9.36
C ASN A 61 2.78 -13.78 -8.68
N ILE A 62 2.25 -13.64 -7.46
CA ILE A 62 1.63 -14.75 -6.71
C ILE A 62 0.13 -14.82 -6.99
N LEU A 63 -0.50 -13.67 -7.23
CA LEU A 63 -1.93 -13.60 -7.53
C LEU A 63 -2.20 -14.08 -8.96
N PRO A 64 -3.33 -14.77 -9.21
CA PRO A 64 -3.80 -15.04 -10.56
C PRO A 64 -4.10 -13.72 -11.27
N ASP A 65 -4.05 -13.68 -12.61
CA ASP A 65 -4.32 -12.46 -13.38
C ASP A 65 -5.71 -11.86 -13.08
N THR A 66 -5.76 -10.83 -12.23
CA THR A 66 -7.03 -10.25 -11.72
C THR A 66 -7.65 -9.18 -12.64
N ARG A 67 -7.29 -9.17 -13.94
CA ARG A 67 -7.82 -8.18 -14.89
C ARG A 67 -9.36 -8.15 -14.85
N PRO A 68 -10.02 -6.98 -14.83
CA PRO A 68 -9.51 -5.62 -15.04
C PRO A 68 -9.07 -4.86 -13.78
N LEU A 69 -9.22 -5.42 -12.57
CA LEU A 69 -8.96 -4.73 -11.31
C LEU A 69 -7.70 -5.30 -10.65
N ASP A 70 -6.69 -4.46 -10.40
CA ASP A 70 -5.51 -4.88 -9.67
C ASP A 70 -5.84 -5.09 -8.19
N LEU A 71 -5.82 -6.35 -7.73
CA LEU A 71 -6.07 -6.69 -6.32
C LEU A 71 -4.81 -6.66 -5.46
N ALA A 72 -3.62 -6.51 -6.05
CA ALA A 72 -2.37 -6.49 -5.31
C ALA A 72 -2.30 -5.40 -4.22
N PRO A 73 -2.79 -4.16 -4.44
CA PRO A 73 -2.82 -3.13 -3.39
C PRO A 73 -3.65 -3.55 -2.17
N LEU A 74 -4.77 -4.26 -2.39
CA LEU A 74 -5.65 -4.71 -1.32
C LEU A 74 -4.99 -5.84 -0.51
N VAL A 75 -4.37 -6.80 -1.19
CA VAL A 75 -3.64 -7.90 -0.56
C VAL A 75 -2.44 -7.36 0.24
N ALA A 76 -1.68 -6.44 -0.36
CA ALA A 76 -0.60 -5.75 0.33
C ALA A 76 -1.10 -5.04 1.60
N LEU A 77 -2.28 -4.41 1.54
CA LEU A 77 -2.84 -3.68 2.68
C LEU A 77 -3.15 -4.62 3.83
N ILE A 78 -3.73 -5.78 3.53
CA ILE A 78 -3.98 -6.83 4.53
C ILE A 78 -2.66 -7.26 5.18
N VAL A 79 -1.61 -7.52 4.39
CA VAL A 79 -0.29 -7.89 4.93
C VAL A 79 0.24 -6.81 5.87
N VAL A 80 0.18 -5.53 5.47
CA VAL A 80 0.65 -4.41 6.32
C VAL A 80 -0.17 -4.29 7.61
N ILE A 81 -1.50 -4.45 7.54
CA ILE A 81 -2.37 -4.44 8.72
C ILE A 81 -2.01 -5.62 9.64
N SER A 82 -1.85 -6.82 9.09
CA SER A 82 -1.45 -8.02 9.84
C SER A 82 -0.12 -7.81 10.55
N LEU A 83 0.86 -7.23 9.86
CA LEU A 83 2.16 -6.91 10.43
C LEU A 83 2.04 -5.92 11.60
N ARG A 84 1.28 -4.83 11.43
CA ARG A 84 1.12 -3.77 12.44
C ARG A 84 0.29 -4.18 13.67
N ALA A 85 -0.81 -4.89 13.46
CA ALA A 85 -1.81 -5.14 14.49
C ALA A 85 -1.58 -6.45 15.25
N TYR A 86 -0.93 -7.44 14.62
CA TYR A 86 -0.77 -8.77 15.19
C TYR A 86 0.70 -9.17 15.31
N VAL A 87 1.47 -9.13 14.22
CA VAL A 87 2.82 -9.71 14.20
C VAL A 87 3.82 -8.90 15.04
N LEU A 88 3.92 -7.59 14.82
CA LEU A 88 4.85 -6.71 15.56
C LEU A 88 4.57 -6.71 17.07
N PRO A 89 3.32 -6.51 17.53
CA PRO A 89 3.00 -6.55 18.95
C PRO A 89 3.39 -7.88 19.61
N VAL A 90 3.10 -9.02 18.95
CA VAL A 90 3.43 -10.36 19.46
C VAL A 90 4.94 -10.58 19.55
N ILE A 91 5.71 -10.24 18.51
CA ILE A 91 7.18 -10.43 18.49
C ILE A 91 7.88 -9.64 19.60
N PHE A 92 7.39 -8.44 19.90
CA PHE A 92 7.99 -7.56 20.90
C PHE A 92 7.38 -7.72 22.30
N GLY A 93 6.45 -8.66 22.50
CA GLY A 93 5.84 -8.96 23.79
C GLY A 93 4.85 -7.89 24.30
N PHE A 94 4.21 -7.16 23.40
CA PHE A 94 3.18 -6.17 23.71
C PHE A 94 1.74 -6.69 23.56
N ALA A 95 1.58 -7.95 23.14
CA ALA A 95 0.31 -8.64 22.97
C ALA A 95 0.11 -9.74 24.03
#